data_AF-A0A953YFG8-F1
#
_entry.id   AF-A0A953YFG8-F1
#
_cell.length_a   1.000
_cell.length_b   1.000
_cell.length_c   1.000
_cell.angle_alpha   90.00
_cell.angle_beta   90.00
_cell.angle_gamma   90.00
#
_symmetry.space_group_name_H-M   'P 1'
#
loop_
_entity.id
_entity.type
_entity.pdbx_description
1 polymer ?
#
loop_
_entity_poly.entity_id
_entity_poly.type
_entity_poly.pdbx_seq_one_letter_code
_entity_poly.pdbx_strand_id
1 'polypeptide(L)'
;MPRDPYNLHQTSGAFLLEVLRRRAEADDAPAADVRRYEIACDVYIKQWSYAVLNKVFFWLALAATLAVLVWPVLLATLKSLEGLQLVTSAITQAMVTAVAAFFVGLYLHYKARQTSAETLLRSIAFGDQPPDKLAELVNQELSRIDQGVRFRTQAKEDGE
;
A
#
# COMPACT_ATOMS: atom_id res chain seq x y z
N MET A 1 -29.54 20.89 -2.19
CA MET A 1 -28.32 21.45 -2.80
C MET A 1 -27.51 20.30 -3.35
N PRO A 2 -27.16 20.27 -4.65
CA PRO A 2 -26.17 19.32 -5.13
C PRO A 2 -24.86 19.64 -4.41
N ARG A 3 -24.37 18.73 -3.58
CA ARG A 3 -23.05 18.86 -2.96
C ARG A 3 -22.02 18.91 -4.08
N ASP A 4 -21.08 19.85 -3.97
CA ASP A 4 -19.98 19.99 -4.91
C ASP A 4 -19.34 18.60 -5.15
N PRO A 5 -19.40 18.03 -6.36
CA PRO A 5 -19.11 16.61 -6.58
C PRO A 5 -17.66 16.20 -6.30
N TYR A 6 -16.78 17.20 -6.33
CA TYR A 6 -15.35 17.01 -6.42
C TYR A 6 -14.70 17.58 -5.17
N ASN A 7 -14.65 16.77 -4.11
CA ASN A 7 -13.77 17.07 -3.00
C ASN A 7 -12.32 16.85 -3.44
N LEU A 8 -11.58 17.93 -3.72
CA LEU A 8 -10.18 17.86 -4.15
C LEU A 8 -9.24 17.24 -3.09
N HIS A 9 -9.69 17.11 -1.84
CA HIS A 9 -8.92 16.48 -0.75
C HIS A 9 -9.17 14.98 -0.60
N GLN A 10 -10.01 14.37 -1.46
CA GLN A 10 -10.29 12.94 -1.38
C GLN A 10 -9.21 12.11 -2.06
N THR A 11 -9.03 10.87 -1.60
CA THR A 11 -8.14 9.91 -2.26
C THR A 11 -8.67 9.51 -3.63
N SER A 12 -7.77 9.18 -4.55
CA SER A 12 -8.10 8.63 -5.88
C SER A 12 -9.12 7.49 -5.81
N GLY A 13 -8.94 6.52 -4.91
CA GLY A 13 -9.87 5.40 -4.73
C GLY A 13 -11.28 5.82 -4.33
N ALA A 14 -11.40 6.75 -3.38
CA ALA A 14 -12.70 7.28 -2.94
C ALA A 14 -13.42 8.03 -4.06
N PHE A 15 -12.68 8.81 -4.85
CA PHE A 15 -13.24 9.47 -6.02
C PHE A 15 -13.78 8.47 -7.06
N LEU A 16 -13.00 7.43 -7.39
CA LEU A 16 -13.41 6.41 -8.36
C LEU A 16 -14.66 5.65 -7.91
N LEU A 17 -14.73 5.34 -6.61
CA LEU A 17 -15.90 4.69 -6.02
C LEU A 17 -17.14 5.57 -6.10
N GLU A 18 -17.02 6.86 -5.81
CA GLU A 18 -18.13 7.83 -5.92
C GLU A 18 -18.62 7.98 -7.37
N VAL A 19 -17.72 7.99 -8.35
CA VAL A 19 -18.08 7.99 -9.78
C VAL A 19 -18.88 6.75 -10.15
N LEU A 20 -18.45 5.58 -9.70
CA LEU A 20 -19.15 4.32 -9.96
C LEU A 20 -20.48 4.24 -9.23
N ARG A 21 -20.56 4.72 -7.99
CA ARG A 21 -21.81 4.77 -7.22
C ARG A 21 -22.87 5.56 -7.97
N ARG A 22 -22.52 6.74 -8.48
CA ARG A 22 -23.45 7.60 -9.23
C ARG A 22 -23.98 6.96 -10.51
N ARG A 23 -23.16 6.14 -11.19
CA ARG A 23 -23.62 5.38 -12.36
C ARG A 23 -24.58 4.28 -11.97
N ALA A 24 -24.31 3.60 -10.86
CA ALA A 24 -25.17 2.54 -10.34
C ALA A 24 -26.49 3.04 -9.72
N GLU A 25 -26.51 4.28 -9.19
CA GLU A 25 -27.69 4.91 -8.56
C GLU A 25 -28.56 5.72 -9.56
N ALA A 26 -28.20 5.77 -10.85
CA ALA A 26 -29.02 6.44 -11.86
C ALA A 26 -30.36 5.71 -12.05
N ASP A 27 -31.45 6.46 -12.30
CA ASP A 27 -32.82 5.90 -12.40
C ASP A 27 -32.96 4.82 -13.49
N ASP A 28 -32.11 4.87 -14.52
CA ASP A 28 -32.02 3.94 -15.65
C ASP A 28 -30.70 3.17 -15.71
N ALA A 29 -30.02 3.02 -14.56
CA ALA A 29 -28.71 2.37 -14.48
C ALA A 29 -28.72 0.95 -15.08
N PRO A 30 -27.86 0.65 -16.06
CA PRO A 30 -27.68 -0.70 -16.56
C PRO A 30 -27.24 -1.64 -15.43
N ALA A 31 -27.73 -2.89 -15.43
CA ALA A 31 -27.30 -3.91 -14.45
C ALA A 31 -25.77 -4.11 -14.43
N ALA A 32 -25.10 -3.85 -15.57
CA ALA A 32 -23.65 -3.88 -15.67
C ALA A 32 -22.95 -2.82 -14.80
N ASP A 33 -23.53 -1.63 -14.65
CA ASP A 33 -22.96 -0.55 -13.85
C ASP A 33 -23.13 -0.81 -12.35
N VAL A 34 -24.29 -1.37 -11.96
CA VAL A 34 -24.51 -1.87 -10.60
C VAL A 34 -23.48 -2.94 -10.24
N ARG A 35 -23.27 -3.91 -11.14
CA ARG A 35 -22.28 -4.97 -10.94
C ARG A 35 -20.84 -4.46 -10.87
N ARG A 36 -20.49 -3.48 -11.70
CA ARG A 36 -19.17 -2.81 -11.63
C ARG A 36 -18.96 -2.10 -10.30
N TYR A 37 -20.00 -1.44 -9.79
CA TYR A 37 -19.93 -0.78 -8.48
C TYR A 37 -19.73 -1.79 -7.34
N GLU A 38 -20.43 -2.93 -7.34
CA GLU A 38 -20.22 -4.01 -6.36
C GLU A 38 -18.78 -4.51 -6.36
N ILE A 39 -18.22 -4.80 -7.54
CA ILE A 39 -16.84 -5.25 -7.70
C ILE A 39 -15.86 -4.18 -7.20
N ALA A 40 -16.10 -2.90 -7.52
CA ALA A 40 -15.27 -1.80 -7.05
C ALA A 40 -15.32 -1.62 -5.53
N CYS A 41 -16.45 -1.89 -4.87
CA CYS A 41 -16.55 -1.84 -3.42
C CYS A 41 -15.58 -2.82 -2.75
N ASP A 42 -15.51 -4.06 -3.24
CA ASP A 42 -14.58 -5.07 -2.70
C ASP A 42 -13.11 -4.64 -2.85
N VAL A 43 -12.73 -4.18 -4.04
CA VAL A 43 -11.37 -3.68 -4.30
C VAL A 43 -11.06 -2.46 -3.45
N TYR A 44 -12.02 -1.55 -3.26
CA TYR A 44 -11.84 -0.34 -2.45
C TYR A 44 -11.59 -0.67 -0.98
N ILE A 45 -12.30 -1.65 -0.40
CA ILE A 45 -12.08 -2.08 0.99
C ILE A 45 -10.62 -2.54 1.18
N LYS A 46 -10.09 -3.35 0.24
CA LYS A 46 -8.69 -3.77 0.27
C LYS A 46 -7.72 -2.59 0.05
N GLN A 47 -8.01 -1.71 -0.91
CA GLN A 47 -7.19 -0.51 -1.16
C GLN A 47 -7.07 0.38 0.08
N TRP A 48 -8.18 0.58 0.81
CA TRP A 48 -8.21 1.35 2.04
C TRP A 48 -7.37 0.70 3.15
N SER A 49 -7.48 -0.63 3.33
CA SER A 49 -6.64 -1.38 4.26
C SER A 49 -5.14 -1.18 3.97
N TYR A 50 -4.74 -1.28 2.70
CA TYR A 50 -3.35 -1.03 2.30
C TYR A 50 -2.93 0.42 2.51
N ALA A 51 -3.81 1.39 2.31
CA ALA A 51 -3.51 2.80 2.59
C ALA A 51 -3.26 3.06 4.08
N VAL A 52 -4.03 2.42 4.97
CA VAL A 52 -3.84 2.52 6.43
C VAL A 52 -2.49 1.90 6.82
N LEU A 53 -2.19 0.67 6.37
CA LEU A 53 -0.92 0.00 6.64
C LEU A 53 0.27 0.80 6.10
N ASN A 54 0.18 1.28 4.86
CA ASN A 54 1.18 2.15 4.25
C ASN A 54 1.45 3.40 5.10
N LYS A 55 0.41 4.06 5.61
CA LYS A 55 0.56 5.24 6.48
C LYS A 55 1.25 4.90 7.79
N VAL A 56 0.90 3.77 8.43
CA VAL A 56 1.54 3.33 9.67
C VAL A 56 3.03 3.04 9.44
N PHE A 57 3.36 2.25 8.42
CA PHE A 57 4.75 1.90 8.13
C PHE A 57 5.57 3.07 7.60
N PHE A 58 4.96 4.05 6.93
CA PHE A 58 5.62 5.31 6.59
C PHE A 58 6.14 6.02 7.84
N TRP A 59 5.30 6.18 8.87
CA TRP A 59 5.71 6.86 10.10
C TRP A 59 6.76 6.05 10.89
N LEU A 60 6.61 4.73 10.94
CA LEU A 60 7.62 3.85 11.55
C LEU A 60 8.96 3.92 10.82
N ALA A 61 8.95 3.88 9.49
CA ALA A 61 10.15 4.00 8.66
C ALA A 61 10.81 5.37 8.83
N LEU A 62 10.02 6.45 8.87
CA LEU A 62 10.52 7.80 9.10
C LEU A 62 11.17 7.92 10.48
N ALA A 63 10.48 7.49 11.53
CA ALA A 63 11.00 7.54 12.90
C ALA A 63 12.28 6.70 13.05
N ALA A 64 12.30 5.48 12.50
CA ALA A 64 13.48 4.62 12.56
C ALA A 64 14.66 5.19 11.75
N THR A 65 14.41 5.77 10.59
CA THR A 65 15.45 6.42 9.78
C THR A 65 16.02 7.64 10.51
N LEU A 66 15.17 8.47 11.11
CA LEU A 66 15.63 9.58 11.96
C LEU A 66 16.43 9.07 13.15
N ALA A 67 16.01 7.97 13.79
CA ALA A 67 16.76 7.35 14.88
C ALA A 67 18.16 6.93 14.43
N VAL A 68 18.30 6.30 13.24
CA VAL A 68 19.62 5.96 12.66
C VAL A 68 20.50 7.20 12.46
N LEU A 69 19.93 8.30 11.96
CA LEU A 69 20.67 9.54 11.69
C LEU A 69 21.08 10.27 12.97
N VAL A 70 20.22 10.27 13.99
CA VAL A 70 20.46 10.94 15.27
C VAL A 70 21.35 10.09 16.19
N TRP A 71 21.38 8.77 16.00
CA TRP A 71 22.18 7.83 16.78
C TRP A 71 23.65 8.23 16.98
N PRO A 72 24.45 8.54 15.94
CA PRO A 72 25.84 8.93 16.12
C PRO A 72 26.00 10.23 16.94
N VAL A 73 25.07 11.17 16.82
CA VAL A 73 25.08 12.42 17.60
C VAL A 73 24.80 12.15 19.08
N LEU A 74 23.86 11.25 19.37
CA LEU A 74 23.59 10.80 20.74
C LEU A 74 24.81 10.09 21.34
N LEU A 75 25.48 9.22 20.58
CA LEU A 75 26.70 8.55 21.05
C LEU A 75 27.83 9.53 21.36
N ALA A 76 28.01 10.56 20.53
CA ALA A 76 29.04 11.56 20.74
C ALA A 76 28.79 12.42 22.00
N THR A 77 27.53 12.74 22.29
CA THR A 77 27.14 13.59 23.43
C THR A 77 27.05 12.81 24.75
N LEU A 78 26.67 11.53 24.71
CA LEU A 78 26.51 10.68 25.90
C LEU A 78 27.78 9.94 26.32
N LYS A 79 28.90 10.17 25.63
CA LYS A 79 30.19 9.49 25.85
C LYS A 79 30.77 9.69 27.26
N SER A 80 30.28 10.67 28.02
CA SER A 80 30.69 10.97 29.41
C SER A 80 29.93 10.18 30.49
N LEU A 81 28.88 9.43 30.14
CA LEU A 81 28.11 8.62 31.07
C LEU A 81 28.66 7.19 31.08
N GLU A 82 29.39 6.82 32.14
CA GLU A 82 30.15 5.55 32.29
C GLU A 82 29.30 4.25 32.25
N GLY A 83 27.99 4.31 31.99
CA GLY A 83 27.08 3.15 31.96
C GLY A 83 26.62 2.66 30.57
N LEU A 84 27.03 3.29 29.46
CA LEU A 84 26.40 3.10 28.13
C LEU A 84 27.15 2.15 27.16
N GLN A 85 27.94 1.19 27.67
CA GLN A 85 28.75 0.29 26.81
C GLN A 85 27.94 -0.51 25.77
N LEU A 86 26.70 -0.90 26.09
CA LEU A 86 25.78 -1.59 25.15
C LEU A 86 25.28 -0.68 24.03
N VAL A 87 25.10 0.61 24.31
CA VAL A 87 24.58 1.61 23.35
C VAL A 87 25.68 2.01 22.36
N THR A 88 26.94 2.00 22.80
CA THR A 88 28.12 2.27 21.96
C THR A 88 28.57 1.11 21.06
N SER A 89 27.91 -0.05 21.14
CA SER A 89 28.29 -1.23 20.36
C SER A 89 27.90 -1.12 18.88
N ALA A 90 28.79 -1.57 18.00
CA ALA A 90 28.52 -1.72 16.56
C ALA A 90 27.31 -2.63 16.28
N ILE A 91 27.03 -3.60 17.16
CA ILE A 91 25.87 -4.50 17.05
C ILE A 91 24.57 -3.71 17.18
N THR A 92 24.49 -2.80 18.15
CA THR A 92 23.29 -1.98 18.37
C THR A 92 23.01 -1.07 17.18
N GLN A 93 24.05 -0.45 16.61
CA GLN A 93 23.91 0.36 15.39
C GLN A 93 23.42 -0.47 14.19
N ALA A 94 23.97 -1.68 14.00
CA ALA A 94 23.54 -2.59 12.95
C ALA A 94 22.07 -3.01 13.13
N MET A 95 21.64 -3.30 14.37
CA MET A 95 20.25 -3.64 14.67
C MET A 95 19.28 -2.48 14.42
N VAL A 96 19.61 -1.26 14.85
CA VAL A 96 18.78 -0.07 14.58
C VAL A 96 18.65 0.16 13.07
N THR A 97 19.74 0.00 12.32
CA THR A 97 19.75 0.12 10.86
C THR A 97 18.90 -0.98 10.20
N ALA A 98 19.01 -2.23 10.66
CA ALA A 98 18.24 -3.35 10.15
C ALA A 98 16.73 -3.17 10.39
N VAL A 99 16.34 -2.67 11.57
CA VAL A 99 14.94 -2.34 11.89
C VAL A 99 14.43 -1.20 11.00
N ALA A 100 15.24 -0.16 10.77
CA ALA A 100 14.87 0.92 9.84
C ALA A 100 14.67 0.40 8.42
N ALA A 101 15.60 -0.41 7.90
CA ALA A 101 15.49 -1.04 6.59
C ALA A 101 14.26 -1.94 6.47
N PHE A 102 13.94 -2.69 7.53
CA PHE A 102 12.74 -3.53 7.60
C PHE A 102 11.45 -2.70 7.48
N PHE A 103 11.31 -1.61 8.24
CA PHE A 103 10.14 -0.74 8.13
C PHE A 103 10.02 -0.05 6.78
N VAL A 104 11.14 0.38 6.19
CA VAL A 104 11.17 0.90 4.81
C VAL A 104 10.69 -0.16 3.83
N GLY A 105 11.15 -1.40 3.97
CA GLY A 105 10.71 -2.54 3.16
C GLY A 105 9.20 -2.77 3.26
N LEU A 106 8.64 -2.75 4.47
CA LEU A 106 7.19 -2.87 4.69
C LEU A 106 6.42 -1.70 4.08
N TYR A 107 6.89 -0.46 4.25
CA TYR A 107 6.30 0.73 3.63
C TYR A 107 6.21 0.56 2.11
N LEU A 108 7.32 0.23 1.44
CA LEU A 108 7.35 0.02 -0.01
C LEU A 108 6.43 -1.14 -0.43
N HIS A 109 6.40 -2.22 0.34
CA HIS A 109 5.56 -3.39 0.09
C HIS A 109 4.06 -3.06 0.11
N TYR A 110 3.59 -2.28 1.09
CA TYR A 110 2.19 -1.87 1.16
C TYR A 110 1.85 -0.74 0.18
N LYS A 111 2.80 0.18 -0.08
CA LYS A 111 2.63 1.24 -1.08
C LYS A 111 2.40 0.66 -2.49
N ALA A 112 3.14 -0.38 -2.85
CA ALA A 112 2.96 -1.07 -4.14
C ALA A 112 1.54 -1.67 -4.26
N ARG A 113 1.07 -2.37 -3.23
CA ARG A 113 -0.30 -2.96 -3.21
C ARG A 113 -1.40 -1.91 -3.27
N GLN A 114 -1.25 -0.82 -2.53
CA GLN A 114 -2.17 0.30 -2.60
C GLN A 114 -2.27 0.81 -4.06
N THR A 115 -1.14 1.00 -4.72
CA THR A 115 -1.07 1.51 -6.10
C THR A 115 -1.68 0.53 -7.11
N SER A 116 -1.44 -0.77 -6.94
CA SER A 116 -2.06 -1.82 -7.76
C SER A 116 -3.57 -1.83 -7.60
N ALA A 117 -4.10 -1.75 -6.37
CA ALA A 117 -5.54 -1.70 -6.13
C ALA A 117 -6.19 -0.43 -6.70
N GLU A 118 -5.52 0.74 -6.62
CA GLU A 118 -5.99 1.98 -7.25
C GLU A 118 -6.02 1.88 -8.78
N THR A 119 -5.03 1.20 -9.37
CA THR A 119 -4.99 0.96 -10.81
C THR A 119 -6.12 0.02 -11.25
N LEU A 120 -6.39 -1.01 -10.45
CA LEU A 120 -7.52 -1.91 -10.65
C LEU A 120 -8.86 -1.18 -10.57
N LEU A 121 -9.06 -0.31 -9.56
CA LEU A 121 -10.24 0.56 -9.48
C LEU A 121 -10.40 1.45 -10.72
N ARG A 122 -9.30 2.00 -11.25
CA ARG A 122 -9.33 2.80 -12.48
C ARG A 122 -9.77 1.96 -13.69
N SER A 123 -9.33 0.72 -13.78
CA SER A 123 -9.74 -0.21 -14.85
C SER A 123 -11.22 -0.60 -14.73
N ILE A 124 -11.77 -0.72 -13.52
CA ILE A 124 -13.20 -0.98 -13.31
C ILE A 124 -14.03 0.26 -13.68
N ALA A 125 -13.57 1.43 -13.27
CA ALA A 125 -14.25 2.71 -13.49
C ALA A 125 -14.30 3.15 -14.96
N PHE A 126 -13.22 2.91 -15.71
CA PHE A 126 -13.08 3.45 -17.07
C PHE A 126 -12.77 2.40 -18.14
N GLY A 127 -12.63 1.12 -17.78
CA GLY A 127 -12.38 0.06 -18.75
C GLY A 127 -13.64 -0.32 -19.52
N ASP A 128 -13.44 -0.73 -20.78
CA ASP A 128 -14.52 -1.16 -21.68
C ASP A 128 -14.92 -2.63 -21.48
N GLN A 129 -14.28 -3.34 -20.55
CA GLN A 129 -14.50 -4.77 -20.35
C GLN A 129 -15.88 -5.06 -19.71
N PRO A 130 -16.55 -6.16 -20.09
CA PRO A 130 -17.80 -6.55 -19.45
C PRO A 130 -17.57 -6.92 -17.96
N PRO A 131 -18.58 -6.77 -17.08
CA PRO A 131 -18.45 -7.00 -15.65
C PRO A 131 -17.91 -8.38 -15.27
N ASP A 132 -18.25 -9.43 -16.03
CA ASP A 132 -17.78 -10.80 -15.75
C ASP A 132 -16.27 -10.95 -15.95
N LYS A 133 -15.73 -10.33 -17.02
CA LYS A 133 -14.28 -10.30 -17.25
C LYS A 133 -13.56 -9.44 -16.22
N LEU A 134 -14.18 -8.34 -15.78
CA LEU A 134 -13.65 -7.51 -14.70
C LEU A 134 -13.59 -8.30 -13.38
N ALA A 135 -14.63 -9.07 -13.05
CA ALA A 135 -14.64 -9.90 -11.84
C ALA A 135 -13.53 -10.96 -11.86
N GLU A 136 -13.30 -11.61 -13.01
CA GLU A 136 -12.20 -12.55 -13.18
C GLU A 136 -10.84 -11.87 -13.00
N LEU A 137 -10.63 -10.73 -13.67
CA LEU A 137 -9.39 -9.95 -13.58
C LEU A 137 -9.14 -9.49 -12.14
N VAL A 138 -10.18 -9.01 -11.45
CA VAL A 138 -10.13 -8.60 -10.05
C VAL A 138 -9.74 -9.77 -9.15
N ASN A 139 -10.35 -10.94 -9.32
CA ASN A 139 -10.00 -12.13 -8.55
C ASN A 139 -8.54 -12.55 -8.77
N GLN A 140 -8.06 -12.52 -10.03
CA GLN A 140 -6.68 -12.85 -10.36
C GLN A 140 -5.69 -11.85 -9.74
N GLU A 141 -5.97 -10.55 -9.87
CA GLU A 141 -5.10 -9.49 -9.35
C GLU A 141 -5.12 -9.43 -7.82
N LEU A 142 -6.28 -9.55 -7.18
CA LEU A 142 -6.38 -9.61 -5.72
C LEU A 142 -5.69 -10.86 -5.17
N SER A 143 -5.88 -12.02 -5.80
CA SER A 143 -5.14 -13.24 -5.42
C SER A 143 -3.63 -13.05 -5.55
N ARG A 144 -3.17 -12.40 -6.63
CA ARG A 144 -1.74 -12.09 -6.82
C ARG A 144 -1.21 -11.15 -5.73
N ILE A 145 -1.99 -10.13 -5.36
CA ILE A 145 -1.64 -9.15 -4.33
C ILE A 145 -1.60 -9.81 -2.94
N ASP A 146 -2.54 -10.70 -2.65
CA ASP A 146 -2.67 -11.40 -1.37
C ASP A 146 -1.64 -12.52 -1.20
N GLN A 147 -1.08 -13.05 -2.29
CA GLN A 147 0.04 -14.00 -2.27
C GLN A 147 1.34 -13.30 -1.84
N GLY A 148 1.45 -13.06 -0.52
CA GLY A 148 2.51 -12.35 0.22
C GLY A 148 3.89 -12.20 -0.45
N VAL A 149 4.88 -12.96 0.03
CA VAL A 149 6.26 -12.92 -0.46
C VAL A 149 6.48 -14.14 -1.35
N ARG A 150 6.50 -13.93 -2.68
CA ARG A 150 6.97 -14.96 -3.60
C ARG A 150 8.49 -14.89 -3.67
N PHE A 151 9.17 -15.87 -3.09
CA PHE A 151 10.58 -16.08 -3.39
C PHE A 151 10.68 -16.51 -4.86
N ARG A 152 11.17 -15.62 -5.74
CA ARG A 152 11.55 -16.02 -7.09
C ARG A 152 12.73 -16.97 -6.95
N THR A 153 12.47 -18.27 -6.98
CA THR A 153 13.51 -19.28 -7.19
C THR A 153 14.04 -19.02 -8.60
N GLN A 154 15.19 -18.37 -8.71
CA GLN A 154 15.96 -18.43 -9.95
C GLN A 154 16.38 -19.89 -10.08
N ALA A 155 15.59 -20.69 -10.79
CA ALA A 155 16.06 -21.94 -11.33
C ALA A 155 17.20 -21.55 -12.28
N LYS A 156 18.42 -21.79 -11.82
CA LYS A 156 19.62 -21.77 -12.64
C LYS A 156 19.38 -22.88 -13.66
N GLU A 157 19.00 -22.50 -14.88
CA GLU A 157 19.12 -23.38 -16.04
C GLU A 157 20.62 -23.59 -16.23
N ASP A 158 21.16 -24.56 -15.49
CA ASP A 158 22.43 -25.17 -15.82
C ASP A 158 22.16 -26.00 -17.07
N GLY A 159 22.39 -25.37 -18.22
CA GLY A 159 22.59 -26.08 -19.47
C GLY A 159 23.92 -26.80 -19.41
N GLU A 160 23.86 -28.12 -19.20
CA GLU A 160 24.79 -29.13 -19.70
C GLU A 160 24.00 -30.39 -20.06
#